data_AF-A0AAW7YWD1-F1
#
_entry.id   AF-A0AAW7YWD1-F1
#
_cell.length_a   1.000
_cell.length_b   1.000
_cell.length_c   1.000
_cell.angle_alpha   90.00
_cell.angle_beta   90.00
_cell.angle_gamma   90.00
#
_symmetry.space_group_name_H-M   'P 1'
#
loop_
_entity.id
_entity.type
_entity.pdbx_description
1 polymer ?
#
loop_
_entity_poly.entity_id
_entity_poly.type
_entity_poly.pdbx_seq_one_letter_code
_entity_poly.pdbx_strand_id
1 'polypeptide(L)'
;MASSDETNNVLNSLKRLVDHPMPTLLFGEAGVGKRFLARLLNELSMGSDERFYSVSCHSQEYSLSEQLAEIAAEQPNTVLLTNIERLKSNEIEDAVSSLTAPQLGIK
;
A
#
# COMPACT_ATOMS: atom_id res chain seq x y z
N MET A 1 -9.86 -2.76 29.96
CA MET A 1 -10.27 -2.18 28.66
C MET A 1 -10.82 -3.31 27.83
N ALA A 2 -12.12 -3.32 27.53
CA ALA A 2 -12.74 -4.37 26.74
C ALA A 2 -12.37 -4.16 25.27
N SER A 3 -11.37 -4.89 24.77
CA SER A 3 -11.19 -5.07 23.33
C SER A 3 -12.37 -5.91 22.83
N SER A 4 -13.14 -5.41 21.87
CA SER A 4 -14.21 -6.20 21.26
C SER A 4 -13.59 -7.41 20.52
N ASP A 5 -14.32 -8.52 20.46
CA ASP A 5 -13.84 -9.75 19.79
C ASP A 5 -13.49 -9.48 18.31
N GLU A 6 -14.20 -8.54 17.68
CA GLU A 6 -13.94 -8.09 16.30
C GLU A 6 -12.59 -7.40 16.17
N THR A 7 -12.20 -6.56 17.13
CA THR A 7 -10.90 -5.89 17.12
C THR A 7 -9.77 -6.92 17.26
N ASN A 8 -9.95 -7.91 18.14
CA ASN A 8 -9.00 -9.01 18.30
C ASN A 8 -8.86 -9.84 17.01
N ASN A 9 -9.94 -10.06 16.28
CA ASN A 9 -9.92 -10.76 14.99
C ASN A 9 -9.13 -9.99 13.91
N VAL A 10 -9.28 -8.66 13.86
CA VAL A 10 -8.49 -7.80 12.96
C VAL A 10 -7.01 -7.87 13.32
N LEU A 11 -6.67 -7.75 14.61
CA LEU A 11 -5.28 -7.83 15.08
C LEU A 11 -4.66 -9.21 14.80
N ASN A 12 -5.41 -10.29 14.97
CA ASN A 12 -4.95 -11.63 14.63
C ASN A 12 -4.71 -11.80 13.13
N SER A 13 -5.53 -11.17 12.29
CA SER A 13 -5.31 -11.14 10.84
C SER A 13 -4.03 -10.37 10.49
N LEU A 14 -3.77 -9.24 11.14
CA LEU A 14 -2.53 -8.49 10.96
C LEU A 14 -1.29 -9.32 11.34
N LYS A 15 -1.32 -10.06 12.44
CA LYS A 15 -0.21 -10.97 12.82
C LYS A 15 0.10 -12.00 11.75
N ARG A 16 -0.93 -12.61 11.15
CA ARG A 16 -0.74 -13.56 10.03
C ARG A 16 -0.09 -12.90 8.82
N LEU A 17 -0.41 -11.64 8.55
CA LEU A 17 0.20 -10.88 7.45
C LEU A 17 1.67 -10.52 7.72
N VAL A 18 2.06 -10.39 8.98
CA VAL A 18 3.47 -10.24 9.36
C VAL A 18 4.25 -11.53 9.08
N ASP A 19 3.70 -12.68 9.46
CA ASP A 19 4.34 -13.98 9.24
C ASP A 19 4.37 -14.37 7.75
N HIS A 20 3.34 -13.97 7.00
CA HIS A 20 3.15 -14.26 5.59
C HIS A 20 2.77 -12.99 4.82
N PRO A 21 3.76 -12.19 4.38
CA PRO A 21 3.49 -10.95 3.67
C PRO A 21 2.81 -11.23 2.33
N MET A 22 1.63 -10.64 2.15
CA MET A 22 0.86 -10.73 0.92
C MET A 22 0.10 -9.42 0.66
N PRO A 23 -0.17 -9.05 -0.61
CA PRO A 23 -1.03 -7.92 -0.94
C PRO A 23 -2.39 -8.06 -0.24
N THR A 24 -2.76 -7.05 0.53
CA THR A 24 -3.96 -7.08 1.39
C THR A 24 -4.84 -5.88 1.12
N LEU A 25 -6.14 -6.12 0.99
CA LEU A 25 -7.14 -5.08 0.82
C LEU A 25 -7.83 -4.77 2.15
N LEU A 26 -7.77 -3.51 2.58
CA LEU A 26 -8.39 -3.05 3.82
C LEU A 26 -9.74 -2.38 3.52
N PHE A 27 -10.83 -3.05 3.91
CA PHE A 27 -12.18 -2.50 3.81
C PHE A 27 -12.61 -1.80 5.10
N GLY A 28 -13.50 -0.82 4.97
CA GLY A 28 -14.12 -0.13 6.10
C GLY A 28 -14.46 1.31 5.77
N GLU A 29 -15.26 1.94 6.61
CA GLU A 29 -15.71 3.33 6.43
C GLU A 29 -14.54 4.34 6.52
N ALA A 30 -14.78 5.57 6.07
CA ALA A 30 -13.83 6.65 6.28
C ALA A 30 -13.65 6.92 7.78
N GLY A 31 -12.42 7.15 8.24
CA GLY A 31 -12.14 7.46 9.64
C GLY A 31 -11.95 6.27 10.59
N VAL A 32 -12.19 5.01 10.17
CA VAL A 32 -12.03 3.82 11.03
C VAL A 32 -10.56 3.43 11.33
N GLY A 33 -9.59 4.25 10.93
CA GLY A 33 -8.17 3.99 11.23
C GLY A 33 -7.45 3.03 10.28
N LYS A 34 -7.90 2.85 9.03
CA LYS A 34 -7.19 1.99 8.06
C LYS A 34 -5.70 2.34 7.89
N ARG A 35 -5.37 3.64 7.89
CA ARG A 35 -3.97 4.12 7.84
C ARG A 35 -3.18 3.69 9.08
N PHE A 36 -3.83 3.69 10.24
CA PHE A 36 -3.22 3.22 11.48
C PHE A 36 -2.94 1.72 11.41
N LEU A 37 -3.88 0.90 10.90
CA LEU A 37 -3.65 -0.54 10.73
C LEU A 37 -2.47 -0.84 9.78
N ALA A 38 -2.34 -0.09 8.68
CA ALA A 38 -1.24 -0.27 7.74
C ALA A 38 0.13 0.12 8.36
N ARG A 39 0.17 1.19 9.16
CA ARG A 39 1.37 1.56 9.93
C ARG A 39 1.71 0.52 10.99
N LEU A 40 0.71 0.06 11.73
CA LEU A 40 0.88 -1.00 12.71
C LEU A 40 1.42 -2.28 12.07
N LEU A 41 0.93 -2.65 10.87
CA LEU A 41 1.48 -3.78 10.11
C LEU A 41 2.96 -3.60 9.79
N ASN A 42 3.36 -2.40 9.36
CA ASN A 42 4.75 -2.08 9.04
C ASN A 42 5.65 -2.10 10.30
N GLU A 43 5.17 -1.53 11.41
CA GLU A 43 5.87 -1.56 12.70
C GLU A 43 6.02 -3.00 13.21
N LEU A 44 4.98 -3.83 13.11
CA LEU A 44 5.02 -5.22 13.55
C LEU A 44 5.90 -6.10 12.67
N SER A 45 6.00 -5.82 11.37
CA SER A 45 6.79 -6.63 10.45
C SER A 45 8.28 -6.38 10.59
N MET A 46 8.70 -5.12 10.75
CA MET A 46 10.12 -4.73 10.64
C MET A 46 10.64 -3.89 11.82
N GLY A 47 9.79 -3.58 12.80
CA GLY A 47 10.17 -2.86 14.02
C GLY A 47 10.48 -1.37 13.82
N SER A 48 10.19 -0.79 12.66
CA SER A 48 10.45 0.63 12.36
C SER A 48 9.41 1.22 11.40
N ASP A 49 8.95 2.45 11.69
CA ASP A 49 8.04 3.23 10.83
C ASP A 49 8.77 3.88 9.62
N GLU A 50 10.10 3.86 9.59
CA GLU A 50 10.91 4.59 8.60
C GLU A 50 10.78 4.08 7.15
N ARG A 51 10.13 2.93 6.94
CA ARG A 51 9.93 2.32 5.61
C ARG A 51 8.45 2.14 5.24
N PHE A 52 7.60 3.01 5.76
CA PHE A 52 6.18 3.08 5.39
C PHE A 52 5.94 4.18 4.35
N TYR A 53 5.53 3.79 3.15
CA TYR A 53 5.20 4.71 2.07
C TYR A 53 3.69 4.71 1.81
N SER A 54 3.09 5.89 1.66
CA SER A 54 1.63 6.02 1.48
C SER A 54 1.33 6.87 0.27
N VAL A 55 0.53 6.33 -0.66
CA VAL A 55 0.14 6.98 -1.90
C VAL A 55 -1.36 7.11 -1.97
N SER A 56 -1.83 8.29 -2.36
CA SER A 56 -3.24 8.52 -2.66
C SER A 56 -3.49 8.36 -4.15
N CYS A 57 -4.24 7.32 -4.51
CA CYS A 57 -4.68 7.05 -5.88
C CYS A 57 -5.69 8.09 -6.41
N HIS A 58 -6.00 9.11 -5.63
CA HIS A 58 -6.82 10.24 -6.06
C HIS A 58 -6.00 11.46 -6.49
N SER A 59 -4.72 11.55 -6.10
CA SER A 59 -3.92 12.76 -6.34
C SER A 59 -3.66 12.93 -7.83
N GLN A 60 -4.03 14.10 -8.37
CA GLN A 60 -3.84 14.45 -9.79
C GLN A 60 -2.46 15.06 -10.07
N GLU A 61 -1.64 15.30 -9.04
CA GLU A 61 -0.34 15.97 -9.22
C GLU A 61 0.68 15.11 -9.99
N TYR A 62 0.59 13.78 -9.85
CA TYR A 62 1.48 12.84 -10.51
C TYR A 62 0.69 11.67 -11.09
N SER A 63 1.15 11.17 -12.23
CA SER A 63 0.61 9.95 -12.83
C SER A 63 0.88 8.72 -11.95
N LEU A 64 0.07 7.66 -12.11
CA LEU A 64 0.28 6.41 -11.36
C LEU A 64 1.65 5.79 -11.65
N SER A 65 2.15 5.88 -12.88
CA SER A 65 3.48 5.39 -13.26
C SER A 65 4.61 6.13 -12.54
N GLU A 66 4.53 7.45 -12.41
CA GLU A 66 5.52 8.25 -11.66
C GLU A 66 5.52 7.88 -10.17
N GLN A 67 4.34 7.75 -9.57
CA GLN A 67 4.21 7.33 -8.17
C GLN A 67 4.80 5.94 -7.93
N LEU A 68 4.53 4.99 -8.85
CA LEU A 68 5.08 3.64 -8.77
C LEU A 68 6.59 3.61 -9.01
N ALA A 69 7.12 4.48 -9.87
CA ALA A 69 8.56 4.62 -10.09
C ALA A 69 9.27 5.16 -8.84
N GLU A 70 8.67 6.12 -8.14
CA GLU A 70 9.18 6.63 -6.86
C GLU A 70 9.17 5.55 -5.79
N ILE A 71 8.08 4.79 -5.66
CA ILE A 71 8.00 3.61 -4.78
C ILE A 71 9.12 2.62 -5.09
N ALA A 72 9.35 2.33 -6.38
CA ALA A 72 10.40 1.40 -6.78
C ALA A 72 11.81 1.90 -6.47
N ALA A 73 12.03 3.22 -6.53
CA ALA A 73 13.30 3.86 -6.19
C ALA A 73 13.57 3.84 -4.66
N GLU A 74 12.56 4.17 -3.86
CA GLU A 74 12.67 4.22 -2.39
C GLU A 74 12.72 2.84 -1.73
N GLN A 75 12.22 1.80 -2.41
CA GLN A 75 12.14 0.42 -1.91
C GLN A 75 11.57 0.32 -0.47
N PRO A 76 10.38 0.88 -0.21
CA PRO A 76 9.76 0.79 1.10
C PRO A 76 9.36 -0.65 1.41
N ASN A 77 9.28 -0.97 2.70
CA ASN A 77 8.85 -2.30 3.15
C ASN A 77 7.33 -2.47 3.01
N THR A 78 6.59 -1.40 3.31
CA THR A 78 5.13 -1.39 3.23
C THR A 78 4.68 -0.20 2.40
N VAL A 79 3.85 -0.48 1.40
CA VAL A 79 3.18 0.53 0.58
C VAL A 79 1.70 0.50 0.88
N LEU A 80 1.14 1.64 1.30
CA LEU A 80 -0.30 1.83 1.42
C LEU A 80 -0.82 2.61 0.21
N LEU A 81 -1.67 1.97 -0.59
CA LEU A 81 -2.46 2.63 -1.62
C LEU A 81 -3.83 3.00 -1.04
N THR A 82 -4.10 4.30 -0.88
CA THR A 82 -5.40 4.79 -0.42
C THR A 82 -6.27 5.19 -1.60
N ASN A 83 -7.58 4.96 -1.47
CA ASN A 83 -8.58 5.27 -2.49
C ASN A 83 -8.35 4.55 -3.83
N ILE A 84 -7.91 3.30 -3.77
CA ILE A 84 -7.63 2.47 -4.95
C ILE A 84 -8.84 2.32 -5.88
N GLU A 85 -10.07 2.44 -5.34
CA GLU A 85 -11.32 2.43 -6.09
C GLU A 85 -11.47 3.61 -7.06
N ARG A 86 -10.64 4.64 -6.94
CA ARG A 86 -10.66 5.81 -7.83
C ARG A 86 -9.75 5.67 -9.04
N LEU A 87 -8.88 4.64 -9.07
CA LEU A 87 -8.07 4.33 -10.24
C LEU A 87 -8.96 3.85 -11.39
N LYS A 88 -8.74 4.42 -12.56
CA LYS A 88 -9.40 3.96 -13.79
C LYS A 88 -8.56 2.88 -14.46
N SER A 89 -9.22 1.97 -15.19
CA SER A 89 -8.54 0.88 -15.89
C SER A 89 -7.46 1.37 -16.86
N ASN A 90 -7.70 2.49 -17.56
CA ASN A 90 -6.72 3.06 -18.47
C ASN A 90 -5.47 3.57 -17.74
N GLU A 91 -5.61 4.18 -16.56
CA GLU A 91 -4.45 4.62 -15.76
C GLU A 91 -3.58 3.45 -15.30
N ILE A 92 -4.22 2.31 -14.98
CA ILE A 92 -3.53 1.07 -14.62
C ILE A 92 -2.82 0.48 -15.84
N GLU A 93 -3.51 0.38 -16.99
CA GLU A 93 -2.95 -0.13 -18.24
C GLU A 93 -1.77 0.70 -18.73
N ASP A 94 -1.88 2.02 -18.66
CA ASP A 94 -0.82 2.97 -19.02
C ASP A 94 0.39 2.80 -18.09
N ALA A 95 0.16 2.66 -16.78
CA ALA A 95 1.23 2.47 -15.81
C ALA A 95 1.93 1.11 -15.99
N VAL A 96 1.17 0.03 -16.19
CA VAL A 96 1.73 -1.30 -16.46
C VAL A 96 2.55 -1.26 -17.74
N SER A 97 2.03 -0.67 -18.82
CA SER A 97 2.73 -0.55 -20.10
C SER A 97 4.03 0.24 -19.96
N SER A 98 4.01 1.34 -19.21
CA SER A 98 5.19 2.19 -18.98
C SER A 98 6.27 1.49 -18.15
N LEU A 99 5.89 0.68 -17.16
CA LEU A 99 6.80 -0.03 -16.27
C LEU A 99 7.30 -1.37 -16.85
N THR A 100 6.53 -1.99 -17.74
CA THR A 100 6.90 -3.27 -18.38
C THR A 100 7.52 -3.08 -19.76
N ALA A 101 7.43 -1.88 -20.35
CA ALA A 101 8.16 -1.54 -21.55
C ALA A 101 9.65 -1.85 -21.32
N PRO A 102 10.25 -2.75 -22.11
CA PRO A 102 11.68 -2.98 -22.02
C PRO A 102 12.34 -1.63 -22.25
N GLN A 103 13.14 -1.18 -21.27
CA GLN A 103 13.97 0.01 -21.48
C GLN A 103 14.83 -0.28 -22.71
N LEU A 104 14.45 0.34 -23.83
CA LEU A 104 15.17 0.27 -25.08
C LEU A 104 16.48 1.05 -24.89
N GLY A 105 17.45 0.37 -24.27
CA GLY A 105 18.88 0.60 -24.30
C GLY A 105 19.42 1.95 -23.82
N ILE A 106 20.36 1.89 -22.88
CA ILE A 106 21.60 2.65 -23.06
C ILE A 106 22.75 1.65 -22.94
N LYS A 107 23.56 1.62 -24.00
CA LYS A 107 24.80 0.86 -24.18
C LYS A 107 25.90 1.35 -23.24
#